data_AF-A0A5K1CIV5-F1
#
_entry.id   AF-A0A5K1CIV5-F1
#
_cell.length_a   1.000
_cell.length_b   1.000
_cell.length_c   1.000
_cell.angle_alpha   90.00
_cell.angle_beta   90.00
_cell.angle_gamma   90.00
#
_symmetry.space_group_name_H-M   'P 1'
#
loop_
_entity.id
_entity.type
_entity.pdbx_description
1 polymer ?
#
loop_
_entity_poly.entity_id
_entity_poly.type
_entity_poly.pdbx_seq_one_letter_code
_entity_poly.pdbx_strand_id
1 'polypeptide(L)' 'NIIETLKKNNYEYTWGNVTVKLAEAYGFCWGVELAIRIAYEARRQFPMKKIWITNEIIHNPTVNE' A
#
# COMPACT_ATOMS: atom_id res chain seq x y z
N ASN A 1 8.04 16.64 -7.69
CA ASN A 1 7.95 15.26 -7.13
C ASN A 1 8.20 14.27 -8.28
N ILE A 2 9.07 13.27 -8.14
CA ILE A 2 9.44 12.34 -9.23
C ILE A 2 8.23 11.56 -9.79
N ILE A 3 7.29 11.18 -8.92
CA ILE A 3 6.08 10.45 -9.31
C ILE A 3 5.19 11.31 -10.22
N GLU A 4 5.05 12.59 -9.90
CA GLU A 4 4.27 13.52 -10.73
C GLU A 4 4.90 13.72 -12.10
N THR A 5 6.23 13.81 -12.17
CA THR A 5 6.95 13.91 -13.45
C THR A 5 6.70 12.67 -14.31
N LEU A 6 6.81 11.47 -13.73
CA LEU A 6 6.55 10.23 -14.47
C LEU A 6 5.09 10.14 -14.94
N LYS A 7 4.11 10.46 -14.08
CA LYS A 7 2.69 10.46 -14.45
C LYS A 7 2.37 11.43 -15.60
N LYS A 8 3.00 12.60 -15.65
CA LYS A 8 2.82 13.57 -16.73
C LYS A 8 3.47 13.15 -18.05
N ASN A 9 4.43 12.23 -18.01
CA ASN A 9 5.19 11.76 -19.18
C ASN A 9 4.85 10.30 -19.53
N ASN A 10 3.57 9.91 -19.41
CA ASN A 10 3.11 8.55 -19.76
C ASN A 10 3.87 7.44 -19.02
N TYR A 11 4.14 7.66 -17.73
CA TYR A 11 4.82 6.74 -16.82
C TYR A 11 6.28 6.43 -17.18
N GLU A 12 6.92 7.20 -18.05
CA GLU A 12 8.32 7.01 -18.43
C GLU A 12 9.03 8.37 -18.56
N TYR A 13 10.23 8.49 -18.01
CA TYR A 13 11.02 9.71 -18.15
C TYR A 13 12.52 9.41 -18.08
N THR A 14 13.29 10.12 -18.90
CA THR A 14 14.75 10.00 -18.98
C THR A 14 15.44 11.23 -18.40
N TRP A 15 16.23 11.02 -17.33
CA TRP A 15 17.13 12.03 -16.78
C TRP A 15 18.56 11.71 -17.18
N GLY A 16 19.13 12.51 -18.09
CA GLY A 16 20.47 12.26 -18.63
C GLY A 16 20.53 10.93 -19.37
N ASN A 17 21.27 9.97 -18.81
CA ASN A 17 21.44 8.63 -19.36
C ASN A 17 20.61 7.55 -18.64
N VAL A 18 19.73 7.92 -17.70
CA VAL A 18 18.89 6.97 -16.95
C VAL A 18 17.43 7.17 -17.33
N THR A 19 16.78 6.09 -17.76
CA THR A 19 15.34 6.03 -18.02
C THR A 19 14.64 5.31 -16.87
N VAL A 20 13.64 5.96 -16.30
CA VAL A 20 12.80 5.40 -15.23
C VAL A 20 11.41 5.13 -15.80
N LYS A 21 10.89 3.94 -15.53
CA LYS A 21 9.52 3.54 -15.86
C LYS A 21 8.74 3.27 -14.58
N LEU A 22 7.56 3.88 -14.47
CA LEU A 22 6.62 3.66 -13.38
C LEU A 22 5.56 2.67 -13.86
N ALA A 23 5.21 1.68 -13.04
CA ALA A 23 4.05 0.85 -13.34
C ALA A 23 2.77 1.70 -13.29
N GLU A 24 1.82 1.46 -14.18
CA GLU A 24 0.54 2.20 -14.18
C GLU A 24 -0.33 1.82 -12.97
N ALA A 25 -0.26 0.55 -12.56
CA ALA A 25 -0.89 0.02 -11.37
C ALA A 25 0.18 -0.40 -10.36
N TYR A 26 0.18 0.23 -9.18
CA TYR A 26 1.14 -0.02 -8.10
C TYR A 26 0.49 0.29 -6.75
N GLY A 27 1.04 -0.29 -5.69
CA GLY A 27 0.53 -0.15 -4.33
C GLY A 27 -0.34 -1.33 -3.90
N PHE A 28 -1.25 -1.10 -2.97
CA PHE A 28 -2.09 -2.13 -2.40
C PHE A 28 -3.26 -2.47 -3.32
N CYS A 29 -3.58 -3.77 -3.42
CA CYS A 29 -4.79 -4.20 -4.08
C CYS A 29 -5.99 -4.04 -3.14
N TRP A 30 -7.19 -4.09 -3.70
CA TRP A 30 -8.42 -3.95 -2.94
C TRP A 30 -8.54 -4.93 -1.76
N GLY A 31 -8.08 -6.18 -1.93
CA GLY A 31 -8.13 -7.18 -0.85
C GLY A 31 -7.25 -6.80 0.33
N VAL A 32 -6.07 -6.23 0.07
CA VAL A 32 -5.13 -5.75 1.08
C VAL A 32 -5.73 -4.55 1.81
N GLU A 33 -6.28 -3.57 1.08
CA GLU A 33 -6.95 -2.40 1.69
C GLU A 33 -8.14 -2.80 2.56
N LEU A 34 -8.98 -3.72 2.07
CA LEU A 34 -10.13 -4.20 2.81
C LEU A 34 -9.74 -4.95 4.08
N ALA A 35 -8.73 -5.84 4.01
CA ALA A 35 -8.24 -6.56 5.18
C ALA A 35 -7.77 -5.61 6.28
N ILE A 36 -6.94 -4.62 5.91
CA ILE A 36 -6.49 -3.55 6.81
C ILE A 36 -7.69 -2.82 7.41
N ARG A 37 -8.64 -2.38 6.58
CA ARG A 37 -9.83 -1.65 7.03
C ARG A 37 -10.63 -2.45 8.05
N ILE A 38 -10.88 -3.73 7.80
CA ILE A 38 -11.63 -4.60 8.71
C ILE A 38 -10.92 -4.70 10.06
N ALA A 39 -9.59 -4.84 10.08
CA ALA A 39 -8.82 -4.91 11.32
C ALA A 39 -8.95 -3.60 12.15
N TYR A 40 -8.82 -2.44 11.50
CA TYR A 40 -8.99 -1.14 12.16
C TYR A 40 -10.42 -0.92 12.66
N GLU A 41 -11.42 -1.27 11.85
CA GLU A 41 -12.83 -1.15 12.22
C GLU A 41 -13.18 -2.06 13.41
N ALA A 42 -12.69 -3.29 13.41
CA ALA A 42 -12.87 -4.21 14.53
C ALA A 42 -12.23 -3.66 15.82
N ARG A 43 -11.05 -3.05 15.74
CA ARG A 43 -10.40 -2.39 16.89
C ARG A 43 -11.20 -1.21 17.40
N ARG A 44 -11.73 -0.38 16.49
CA ARG A 44 -12.55 0.79 16.85
C ARG A 44 -13.87 0.38 17.52
N GLN A 45 -14.52 -0.66 16.99
CA GLN A 45 -15.80 -1.15 17.51
C GLN A 45 -15.65 -1.92 18.83
N PHE A 46 -14.54 -2.63 19.02
CA PHE A 46 -14.30 -3.46 20.20
C PHE A 46 -12.96 -3.12 20.89
N PRO A 47 -12.83 -1.90 21.44
CA PRO A 47 -11.55 -1.37 21.93
C PRO A 47 -10.93 -2.21 23.05
N MET A 48 -11.76 -2.83 23.90
CA MET A 48 -11.32 -3.63 25.04
C MET A 48 -11.20 -5.13 24.74
N LYS A 49 -11.68 -5.59 23.58
CA LYS A 49 -11.62 -7.02 23.24
C LYS A 49 -10.28 -7.34 22.58
N LYS A 50 -9.72 -8.49 22.94
CA LYS A 50 -8.57 -9.04 22.22
C LYS A 50 -9.00 -9.47 20.83
N ILE A 51 -8.31 -8.97 19.80
CA ILE A 51 -8.46 -9.43 18.42
C ILE A 51 -7.37 -10.48 18.19
N TRP A 52 -7.75 -11.60 17.59
CA TRP A 52 -6.83 -12.67 17.22
C TRP A 52 -6.68 -12.68 15.71
N ILE A 53 -5.45 -12.63 15.22
CA ILE A 53 -5.11 -12.81 13.81
C ILE A 53 -4.25 -14.07 13.76
N THR A 54 -4.62 -15.02 12.90
CA THR A 54 -3.97 -16.35 12.84
C THR A 54 -2.55 -16.28 12.29
N ASN A 55 -2.22 -15.24 11.53
CA ASN A 55 -0.89 -14.96 10.98
C ASN A 55 -0.74 -13.45 10.73
N GLU A 56 0.28 -13.03 9.99
CA GLU A 56 0.36 -11.67 9.44
C GLU A 56 -0.84 -11.38 8.53
N ILE A 57 -1.45 -10.20 8.70
CA ILE A 57 -2.59 -9.80 7.84
C ILE A 57 -2.13 -9.58 6.40
N ILE A 58 -0.92 -9.01 6.24
CA ILE A 58 -0.19 -8.79 4.99
C ILE A 58 1.30 -8.98 5.31
N HIS A 59 2.07 -9.54 4.38
CA HIS A 59 3.54 -9.66 4.50
C HIS A 59 4.23 -8.31 4.27
N ASN A 60 3.92 -7.32 5.11
CA ASN A 60 4.52 -6.00 5.13
C ASN A 60 4.82 -5.62 6.59
N PRO A 61 6.10 -5.59 6.99
CA PRO A 61 6.50 -5.26 8.36
C PRO A 61 5.89 -3.95 8.88
N THR A 62 5.84 -2.91 8.04
CA THR A 62 5.29 -1.59 8.41
C THR A 62 3.78 -1.61 8.68
N VAL A 63 3.05 -2.60 8.16
CA VAL A 63 1.61 -2.77 8.43
C VAL A 63 1.38 -3.62 9.68
N ASN A 64 2.37 -4.43 10.05
CA ASN A 64 2.27 -5.39 11.16
C ASN A 64 2.74 -4.81 12.50
N GLU A 65 3.49 -3.71 12.49
CA GLU A 65 3.89 -2.92 13.68
C GLU A 65 2.80 -1.93 14.12
#